data_AF-A0A151SLA3-F1
#
_entry.id   AF-A0A151SLA3-F1
#
_cell.length_a   1.000
_cell.length_b   1.000
_cell.length_c   1.000
_cell.angle_alpha   90.00
_cell.angle_beta   90.00
_cell.angle_gamma   90.00
#
_symmetry.space_group_name_H-M   'P 1'
#
loop_
_entity.id
_entity.type
_entity.pdbx_description
1 polymer ?
#
loop_
_entity_poly.entity_id
_entity_poly.type
_entity_poly.pdbx_seq_one_letter_code
_entity_poly.pdbx_strand_id
1 'polypeptide(L)'
;MIEWRVGEGSRVRFWLDKWVGPTCLTVAYPRLFINSTHQHSSIVELGSWTDQGWEWKLRWRRNKFMWEASQEEQLYQIIRGINFHRVEQDSWRW
;
A
#
# COMPACT_ATOMS: atom_id res chain seq x y z
N MET A 1 17.50 9.05 -3.20
CA MET A 1 16.36 8.35 -3.82
C MET A 1 15.13 9.02 -3.28
N ILE A 2 14.25 9.53 -4.14
CA ILE A 2 13.10 10.32 -3.68
C ILE A 2 12.03 9.37 -3.14
N GLU A 3 11.53 9.64 -1.94
CA GLU A 3 10.49 8.86 -1.28
C GLU A 3 9.23 9.72 -1.13
N TRP A 4 8.06 9.10 -1.19
CA TRP A 4 6.82 9.78 -0.85
C TRP A 4 6.63 9.81 0.67
N ARG A 5 6.32 10.98 1.19
CA ARG A 5 5.62 11.13 2.45
C ARG A 5 4.13 11.13 2.15
N VAL A 6 3.44 10.08 2.58
CA VAL A 6 2.00 9.94 2.32
C VAL A 6 1.20 10.84 3.26
N GLY A 7 0.27 11.60 2.68
CA GLY A 7 -0.79 12.32 3.40
C GLY A 7 -2.11 11.60 3.18
N GLU A 8 -2.92 12.11 2.25
CA GLU A 8 -4.20 11.53 1.84
C GLU A 8 -4.07 10.33 0.88
N GLY A 9 -2.92 10.14 0.24
CA GLY A 9 -2.63 8.98 -0.59
C GLY A 9 -3.27 9.01 -1.99
N SER A 10 -3.71 10.16 -2.48
CA SER A 10 -4.34 10.31 -3.80
C SER A 10 -3.33 10.26 -4.95
N ARG A 11 -2.06 10.65 -4.71
CA ARG A 11 -0.99 10.71 -5.72
C ARG A 11 0.00 9.56 -5.63
N VAL A 12 0.03 8.86 -4.49
CA VAL A 12 0.98 7.78 -4.24
C VAL A 12 0.42 6.46 -4.75
N ARG A 13 1.07 5.84 -5.75
CA ARG A 13 0.70 4.52 -6.27
C ARG A 13 1.20 3.46 -5.30
N PHE A 14 0.27 2.70 -4.72
CA PHE A 14 0.55 1.77 -3.63
C PHE A 14 1.68 0.79 -3.95
N TRP A 15 1.68 0.19 -5.15
CA TRP A 15 2.70 -0.81 -5.50
C TRP A 15 3.98 -0.20 -6.06
N LEU A 16 3.85 0.88 -6.84
CA LEU A 16 4.88 1.34 -7.77
C LEU A 16 5.77 2.43 -7.17
N ASP A 17 5.25 3.20 -6.24
CA ASP A 17 5.99 4.29 -5.63
C ASP A 17 6.66 3.85 -4.33
N LYS A 18 7.78 4.49 -3.99
CA LYS A 18 8.49 4.24 -2.74
C LYS A 18 7.92 5.13 -1.65
N TRP A 19 7.01 4.59 -0.85
CA TRP A 19 6.31 5.34 0.22
C TRP A 19 6.33 4.62 1.58
N VAL A 20 6.73 3.35 1.59
CA VAL A 20 6.89 2.56 2.81
C VAL A 20 8.03 1.56 2.66
N GLY A 21 8.83 1.43 3.72
CA GLY A 21 9.98 0.54 3.73
C GLY A 21 11.12 0.98 2.80
N PRO A 22 12.11 0.10 2.58
CA PRO A 22 13.35 0.46 1.88
C PRO A 22 13.23 0.47 0.35
N THR A 23 12.20 -0.13 -0.23
CA THR A 23 11.98 -0.25 -1.69
C THR A 23 10.49 -0.19 -2.03
N CYS A 24 10.13 -0.07 -3.31
CA CYS A 24 8.73 -0.16 -3.74
C CYS A 24 8.14 -1.54 -3.42
N LEU A 25 6.84 -1.58 -3.07
CA LEU A 25 6.16 -2.84 -2.74
C LEU A 25 6.14 -3.84 -3.90
N THR A 26 6.21 -3.37 -5.15
CA THR A 26 6.42 -4.24 -6.33
C THR A 26 7.70 -5.06 -6.27
N VAL A 27 8.77 -4.50 -5.72
CA VAL A 27 10.07 -5.17 -5.59
C VAL A 27 10.09 -6.09 -4.38
N ALA A 28 9.50 -5.65 -3.26
CA ALA A 28 9.44 -6.44 -2.04
C ALA A 28 8.46 -7.63 -2.13
N TYR A 29 7.33 -7.45 -2.82
CA TYR A 29 6.24 -8.42 -2.89
C TYR A 29 5.75 -8.68 -4.34
N PRO A 30 6.63 -9.12 -5.25
CA PRO A 30 6.32 -9.24 -6.69
C PRO A 30 5.15 -10.20 -6.97
N ARG A 31 5.00 -11.27 -6.17
CA ARG A 31 3.90 -12.23 -6.32
C ARG A 31 2.55 -11.64 -5.92
N LEU A 32 2.50 -10.91 -4.81
CA LEU A 32 1.28 -10.20 -4.41
C LEU A 32 0.92 -9.12 -5.43
N PHE A 33 1.91 -8.40 -5.95
CA PHE A 33 1.69 -7.44 -7.03
C PHE A 33 1.04 -8.09 -8.26
N ILE A 34 1.58 -9.21 -8.74
CA ILE A 34 0.99 -9.96 -9.88
C ILE A 34 -0.44 -10.41 -9.58
N ASN A 35 -0.71 -10.83 -8.33
CA ASN A 35 -2.03 -11.26 -7.91
C ASN A 35 -2.98 -10.10 -7.56
N SER A 36 -2.50 -8.86 -7.48
CA SER A 36 -3.35 -7.71 -7.13
C SER A 36 -4.25 -7.33 -8.31
N THR A 37 -5.52 -7.04 -8.02
CA THR A 37 -6.45 -6.47 -9.00
C THR A 37 -6.15 -5.01 -9.32
N HIS A 38 -5.44 -4.31 -8.44
CA HIS A 38 -5.26 -2.85 -8.42
C HIS A 38 -3.77 -2.46 -8.47
N GLN A 39 -3.06 -2.97 -9.48
CA GLN A 39 -1.60 -2.82 -9.61
C GLN A 39 -1.12 -1.37 -9.74
N HIS A 40 -1.92 -0.51 -10.37
CA HIS A 40 -1.57 0.88 -10.67
C HIS A 40 -2.36 1.88 -9.82
N SER A 41 -3.17 1.39 -8.89
CA SER A 41 -4.04 2.22 -8.06
C SER A 41 -3.25 3.01 -7.02
N SER A 42 -3.80 4.18 -6.69
CA SER A 42 -3.31 4.98 -5.58
C SER A 42 -3.69 4.36 -4.23
N ILE A 43 -3.07 4.85 -3.16
CA ILE A 43 -3.38 4.38 -1.80
C ILE A 43 -4.85 4.62 -1.46
N VAL A 44 -5.39 5.79 -1.83
CA VAL A 44 -6.78 6.16 -1.48
C VAL A 44 -7.82 5.23 -2.13
N GLU A 45 -7.51 4.65 -3.29
CA GLU A 45 -8.39 3.70 -3.98
C GLU A 45 -8.38 2.30 -3.35
N LEU A 46 -7.37 2.02 -2.53
CA LEU A 46 -7.12 0.72 -1.92
C LEU A 46 -7.56 0.63 -0.46
N GLY A 47 -8.33 1.60 0.01
CA GLY A 47 -8.90 1.61 1.35
C GLY A 47 -9.96 2.67 1.51
N SER A 48 -10.41 2.87 2.73
CA SER A 48 -11.35 3.92 3.06
C SER A 48 -11.21 4.36 4.49
N TRP A 49 -11.49 5.64 4.74
CA TRP A 49 -11.67 6.15 6.10
C TRP A 49 -12.99 5.65 6.70
N THR A 50 -12.88 5.06 7.88
CA THR A 50 -14.00 4.64 8.75
C THR A 50 -13.94 5.41 10.06
N ASP A 51 -14.96 5.26 10.91
CA ASP A 51 -14.96 5.87 12.26
C ASP A 51 -13.81 5.35 13.15
N GLN A 52 -13.23 4.20 12.80
CA GLN A 52 -12.10 3.58 13.50
C GLN A 52 -10.74 3.92 12.85
N GLY A 53 -10.74 4.77 11.81
CA GLY A 53 -9.55 5.14 11.06
C GLY A 53 -9.48 4.51 9.66
N TRP A 54 -8.28 4.47 9.10
CA TRP A 54 -8.03 3.96 7.76
C TRP A 54 -8.16 2.43 7.71
N GLU A 55 -9.02 1.93 6.82
CA GLU A 55 -9.20 0.50 6.56
C GLU A 55 -8.71 0.14 5.16
N TRP A 56 -7.79 -0.82 5.08
CA TRP A 56 -7.26 -1.34 3.83
C TRP A 56 -8.21 -2.36 3.16
N LYS A 57 -8.45 -2.19 1.86
CA LYS A 57 -9.36 -2.99 1.03
C LYS A 57 -8.64 -3.61 -0.17
N LEU A 58 -7.53 -4.32 0.09
CA LEU A 58 -6.76 -5.01 -0.95
C LEU A 58 -7.57 -6.17 -1.55
N ARG A 59 -7.58 -6.27 -2.88
CA ARG A 59 -8.33 -7.29 -3.63
C ARG A 59 -7.40 -8.11 -4.53
N TRP A 60 -7.61 -9.42 -4.50
CA TRP A 60 -6.76 -10.41 -5.17
C TRP A 60 -7.50 -11.06 -6.36
N ARG A 61 -6.78 -11.34 -7.44
CA ARG A 61 -7.31 -11.94 -8.68
C ARG A 61 -7.65 -13.41 -8.50
N ARG A 62 -6.88 -14.11 -7.67
CA ARG A 62 -7.08 -15.52 -7.30
C ARG A 62 -6.80 -15.75 -5.82
N ASN A 63 -7.23 -16.93 -5.35
CA ASN A 63 -6.83 -17.45 -4.05
C ASN A 63 -5.29 -17.48 -3.94
N LYS A 64 -4.82 -17.15 -2.75
CA LYS A 64 -3.41 -17.11 -2.40
C LYS A 64 -2.92 -18.50 -2.04
N PHE A 65 -1.71 -18.83 -2.45
CA PHE A 65 -0.99 -19.98 -1.91
C PHE A 65 -0.54 -19.70 -0.46
N MET A 66 -0.18 -20.74 0.29
CA MET A 66 0.24 -20.59 1.70
C MET A 66 1.38 -19.58 1.88
N TRP A 67 2.38 -19.59 0.99
CA TRP A 67 3.48 -18.62 1.06
C TRP A 67 3.06 -17.19 0.69
N GLU A 68 2.06 -17.02 -0.19
CA GLU A 68 1.51 -15.69 -0.51
C GLU A 68 0.71 -15.14 0.67
N ALA A 69 0.01 -15.99 1.42
CA ALA A 69 -0.68 -15.58 2.64
C ALA A 69 0.29 -15.06 3.72
N SER A 70 1.43 -15.75 3.93
CA SER A 70 2.46 -15.26 4.84
C SER A 70 3.07 -13.92 4.39
N GLN A 71 3.26 -13.74 3.08
CA GLN A 71 3.72 -12.45 2.52
C GLN A 71 2.69 -11.34 2.69
N GLU A 72 1.40 -11.64 2.52
CA GLU A 72 0.31 -10.69 2.73
C GLU A 72 0.25 -10.25 4.19
N GLU A 73 0.40 -11.17 5.14
CA GLU A 73 0.43 -10.82 6.55
C GLU A 73 1.58 -9.86 6.88
N GLN A 74 2.79 -10.13 6.36
CA GLN A 74 3.92 -9.21 6.49
C GLN A 74 3.63 -7.83 5.87
N LEU A 75 3.02 -7.80 4.68
CA LEU A 75 2.59 -6.55 4.06
C LEU A 75 1.63 -5.78 4.97
N TYR A 76 0.61 -6.44 5.52
CA TYR A 76 -0.36 -5.83 6.43
C TYR A 76 0.29 -5.27 7.69
N GLN A 77 1.28 -5.97 8.27
CA GLN A 77 2.02 -5.46 9.44
C GLN A 77 2.74 -4.14 9.11
N ILE A 78 3.32 -4.05 7.92
CA ILE A 78 4.03 -2.84 7.49
C ILE A 78 3.04 -1.68 7.26
N ILE A 79 1.97 -1.91 6.50
CA ILE A 79 1.07 -0.83 6.08
C ILE A 79 0.07 -0.40 7.16
N ARG A 80 -0.20 -1.24 8.17
CA ARG A 80 -1.01 -0.84 9.34
C ARG A 80 -0.29 0.12 10.26
N GLY A 81 1.05 0.10 10.28
CA GLY A 81 1.84 1.06 11.05
C GLY A 81 1.89 2.48 10.45
N ILE A 82 1.31 2.67 9.26
CA ILE A 82 1.34 3.95 8.57
C ILE A 82 0.10 4.77 8.96
N ASN A 83 0.35 5.93 9.55
CA ASN A 83 -0.69 6.93 9.80
C ASN A 83 -0.94 7.75 8.54
N PHE A 84 -2.09 7.52 7.92
CA PHE A 84 -2.60 8.40 6.87
C PHE A 84 -3.24 9.62 7.52
N HIS A 85 -3.15 10.78 6.87
CA HIS A 85 -3.81 11.98 7.36
C HIS A 85 -4.74 12.50 6.27
N ARG A 86 -6.04 12.44 6.53
CA ARG A 86 -7.08 12.84 5.56
C ARG A 86 -6.94 14.28 5.05
N VAL A 87 -6.26 15.15 5.79
CA VAL A 87 -6.16 16.59 5.49
C VAL A 87 -4.79 16.96 4.90
N GLU A 88 -3.78 16.11 5.07
CA GLU A 88 -2.44 16.40 4.55
C GLU A 88 -2.32 15.95 3.09
N GLN A 89 -1.71 16.78 2.24
CA GLN A 89 -1.42 16.38 0.87
C GLN A 89 -0.17 15.51 0.79
N ASP A 90 -0.13 14.63 -0.19
CA ASP A 90 1.06 13.85 -0.50
C ASP A 90 2.23 14.75 -0.89
N SER A 91 3.41 14.47 -0.32
CA SER A 91 4.60 15.28 -0.51
C SER A 91 5.84 14.41 -0.69
N TRP A 92 6.92 14.99 -1.20
CA TRP A 92 8.20 14.31 -1.32
C TRP A 92 8.98 14.40 0.00
N ARG A 93 9.70 13.33 0.32
CA ARG A 93 10.70 13.25 1.37
C ARG A 93 12.08 13.12 0.69
N TRP A 94 12.97 14.05 1.02
CA TRP A 94 14.35 14.13 0.55
C TRP A 94 15.33 13.51 1.54
#